data_AF-W9NLI0-F1
#
_entry.id   AF-W9NLI0-F1
#
_cell.length_a   1.000
_cell.length_b   1.000
_cell.length_c   1.000
_cell.angle_alpha   90.00
_cell.angle_beta   90.00
_cell.angle_gamma   90.00
#
_symmetry.space_group_name_H-M   'P 1'
#
loop_
_entity.id
_entity.type
_entity.pdbx_description
1 polymer ?
#
loop_
_entity_poly.entity_id
_entity_poly.type
_entity_poly.pdbx_seq_one_letter_code
_entity_poly.pdbx_strand_id
1 'polypeptide(L)'
;MRDIVPRLEAFVAALPKHANELNNVKLRLAHKDLHFANMMFDSLPGKITGILDWKFAGVVPYPQWNPRSSFLWSGIDTPESLDEEYKLLEVFKQRCKEKGCKLFGETEYTSSLQEDMQRAVDFLRAIVEVSPRGQRQELVQGWKDMVLENIVKFGA
;
A
#
# COMPACT_ATOMS: atom_id res chain seq x y z
N MET A 1 -15.38 8.43 15.46
CA MET A 1 -15.31 8.67 14.01
C MET A 1 -16.28 9.74 13.54
N ARG A 2 -17.56 9.77 13.98
CA ARG A 2 -18.50 10.86 13.59
C ARG A 2 -17.95 12.26 13.86
N ASP A 3 -17.20 12.39 14.95
CA ASP A 3 -16.56 13.62 15.41
C ASP A 3 -15.48 14.18 14.46
N ILE A 4 -14.87 13.34 13.61
CA ILE A 4 -13.84 13.79 12.66
C ILE A 4 -14.35 13.94 11.23
N VAL A 5 -15.61 13.58 10.95
CA VAL A 5 -16.19 13.64 9.60
C VAL A 5 -16.06 15.04 8.98
N PRO A 6 -16.38 16.15 9.67
CA PRO A 6 -16.24 17.49 9.08
C PRO A 6 -14.79 17.81 8.64
N ARG A 7 -13.80 17.27 9.35
CA ARG A 7 -12.38 17.45 9.02
C ARG A 7 -11.97 16.60 7.83
N LEU A 8 -12.50 15.38 7.71
CA LEU A 8 -12.30 14.55 6.52
C LEU A 8 -12.94 15.20 5.27
N GLU A 9 -14.11 15.80 5.41
CA GLU A 9 -14.76 16.55 4.31
C GLU A 9 -13.93 17.77 3.90
N ALA A 10 -13.41 18.54 4.87
CA ALA A 10 -12.51 19.66 4.61
C ALA A 10 -11.21 19.20 3.91
N PHE A 11 -10.64 18.07 4.34
CA PHE A 11 -9.47 17.46 3.71
C PHE A 11 -9.74 17.10 2.24
N VAL A 12 -10.84 16.41 1.95
CA VAL A 12 -11.25 16.07 0.58
C VAL A 12 -11.43 17.33 -0.27
N ALA A 13 -12.02 18.39 0.29
CA ALA A 13 -12.19 19.67 -0.39
C ALA A 13 -10.87 20.42 -0.64
N ALA A 14 -9.82 20.15 0.14
CA ALA A 14 -8.50 20.75 -0.03
C ALA A 14 -7.65 20.05 -1.11
N LEU A 15 -7.83 18.74 -1.34
CA LEU A 15 -7.03 17.95 -2.30
C LEU A 15 -6.89 18.60 -3.70
N PRO A 16 -7.95 19.16 -4.33
CA PRO A 16 -7.81 19.77 -5.65
C PRO A 16 -6.84 20.96 -5.70
N LYS A 17 -6.66 21.68 -4.58
CA LYS A 17 -5.71 22.81 -4.48
C LYS A 17 -4.26 22.36 -4.59
N HIS A 18 -3.99 21.09 -4.30
CA HIS A 18 -2.67 20.48 -4.33
C HIS A 18 -2.50 19.48 -5.49
N ALA A 19 -3.46 19.44 -6.44
CA ALA A 19 -3.52 18.40 -7.47
C ALA A 19 -2.23 18.26 -8.30
N ASN A 20 -1.55 19.36 -8.62
CA ASN A 20 -0.30 19.29 -9.39
C ASN A 20 0.80 18.53 -8.66
N GLU A 21 0.92 18.74 -7.34
CA GLU A 21 1.90 18.05 -6.50
C GLU A 21 1.46 16.61 -6.23
N LEU A 22 0.20 16.42 -5.83
CA LEU A 22 -0.34 15.10 -5.50
C LEU A 22 -0.36 14.15 -6.69
N ASN A 23 -0.62 14.65 -7.91
CA ASN A 23 -0.65 13.85 -9.13
C ASN A 23 0.71 13.76 -9.84
N ASN A 24 1.77 14.38 -9.30
CA ASN A 24 3.12 14.23 -9.84
C ASN A 24 3.68 12.84 -9.50
N VAL A 25 3.22 11.83 -10.22
CA VAL A 25 3.58 10.43 -9.95
C VAL A 25 3.57 9.63 -11.25
N LYS A 26 4.49 8.67 -11.36
CA LYS A 26 4.46 7.72 -12.47
C LYS A 26 3.29 6.76 -12.28
N LEU A 27 2.56 6.49 -13.35
CA LEU A 27 1.53 5.47 -13.35
C LEU A 27 2.11 4.12 -13.80
N ARG A 28 1.65 3.03 -13.19
CA ARG A 28 2.04 1.66 -13.55
C ARG A 28 0.82 0.75 -13.54
N LEU A 29 0.83 -0.24 -14.43
CA LEU A 29 -0.07 -1.38 -14.30
C LEU A 29 0.38 -2.20 -13.10
N ALA A 30 -0.51 -2.36 -12.12
CA ALA A 30 -0.29 -3.19 -10.95
C ALA A 30 -1.32 -4.32 -10.91
N HIS A 31 -0.89 -5.51 -10.51
CA HIS A 31 -1.78 -6.65 -10.27
C HIS A 31 -2.69 -6.43 -9.06
N LYS A 32 -2.17 -5.71 -8.04
CA LYS A 32 -2.83 -5.39 -6.76
C LYS A 32 -3.19 -6.59 -5.87
N ASP A 33 -2.77 -7.79 -6.26
CA ASP A 33 -3.02 -9.05 -5.54
C ASP A 33 -1.95 -10.12 -5.87
N LEU A 34 -0.69 -9.69 -5.99
CA LEU A 34 0.38 -10.53 -6.52
C LEU A 34 1.01 -11.43 -5.45
N HIS A 35 0.34 -12.49 -5.02
CA HIS A 35 0.84 -13.45 -4.03
C HIS A 35 1.20 -14.81 -4.66
N PHE A 36 1.77 -15.74 -3.89
CA PHE A 36 2.23 -17.03 -4.44
C PHE A 36 1.12 -17.86 -5.10
N ALA A 37 -0.10 -17.86 -4.56
CA ALA A 37 -1.23 -18.57 -5.18
C ALA A 37 -1.66 -18.00 -6.55
N ASN A 38 -1.21 -16.78 -6.93
CA ASN A 38 -1.44 -16.18 -8.24
C ASN A 38 -0.22 -16.31 -9.18
N MET A 39 0.77 -17.13 -8.82
CA MET A 39 1.95 -17.41 -9.65
C MET A 39 2.00 -18.89 -10.03
N MET A 40 2.07 -19.18 -11.33
CA MET A 40 2.44 -20.52 -11.78
C MET A 40 3.96 -20.66 -11.76
N PHE A 41 4.44 -21.71 -11.11
CA PHE A 41 5.87 -22.02 -11.02
C PHE A 41 6.13 -23.41 -11.56
N ASP A 42 7.02 -23.48 -12.55
CA ASP A 42 7.59 -24.73 -13.04
C ASP A 42 8.86 -25.04 -12.24
N SER A 43 8.84 -26.14 -11.49
CA SER A 43 9.95 -26.57 -10.64
C SER A 43 11.18 -27.00 -11.43
N LEU A 44 11.03 -27.38 -12.70
CA LEU A 44 12.10 -27.73 -13.62
C LEU A 44 11.84 -27.02 -14.96
N PRO A 45 12.23 -25.74 -15.08
CA PRO A 45 13.59 -25.28 -14.75
C PRO A 45 13.70 -24.27 -13.59
N GLY A 46 12.68 -24.17 -12.73
CA GLY A 46 12.66 -23.19 -11.64
C GLY A 46 12.26 -21.79 -12.11
N LYS A 47 11.15 -21.70 -12.86
CA LYS A 47 10.69 -20.45 -13.49
C LYS A 47 9.22 -20.19 -13.21
N ILE A 48 8.89 -18.90 -13.04
CA ILE A 48 7.51 -18.45 -13.10
C ILE A 48 7.08 -18.54 -14.57
N THR A 49 6.04 -19.32 -14.85
CA THR A 49 5.51 -19.56 -16.21
C THR A 49 4.23 -18.76 -16.48
N GLY A 50 3.60 -18.22 -15.44
CA GLY A 50 2.45 -17.35 -15.61
C GLY A 50 2.07 -16.61 -14.33
N ILE A 51 1.41 -15.47 -14.53
CA ILE A 51 0.75 -14.68 -13.47
C ILE A 51 -0.75 -14.76 -13.72
N LEU A 52 -1.50 -15.26 -12.74
CA LEU A 52 -2.93 -15.54 -12.83
C LEU A 52 -3.75 -14.45 -12.14
N ASP A 53 -5.06 -14.47 -12.35
CA ASP A 53 -6.04 -13.68 -11.57
C ASP A 53 -5.87 -12.15 -11.63
N TRP A 54 -5.83 -11.61 -12.85
CA TRP A 54 -5.72 -10.17 -13.11
C TRP A 54 -6.99 -9.34 -12.80
N LYS A 55 -8.01 -9.91 -12.14
CA LYS A 55 -9.32 -9.25 -11.96
C LYS A 55 -9.26 -7.96 -11.13
N PHE A 56 -8.24 -7.82 -10.28
CA PHE A 56 -8.02 -6.62 -9.46
C PHE A 56 -7.00 -5.65 -10.05
N ALA A 57 -6.44 -5.98 -11.21
CA ALA A 57 -5.41 -5.18 -11.83
C ALA A 57 -5.91 -3.79 -12.21
N GLY A 58 -5.01 -2.82 -12.20
CA GLY A 58 -5.34 -1.46 -12.57
C GLY A 58 -4.10 -0.59 -12.76
N VAL A 59 -4.31 0.54 -13.41
CA VAL A 59 -3.30 1.60 -13.50
C VAL A 59 -3.34 2.39 -12.19
N VAL A 60 -2.23 2.42 -11.46
CA VAL A 60 -2.12 3.06 -10.15
C VAL A 60 -0.92 4.01 -10.10
N PRO A 61 -0.94 5.01 -9.20
CA PRO A 61 0.28 5.68 -8.75
C PRO A 61 1.31 4.64 -8.31
N TYR A 62 2.56 4.76 -8.77
CA TYR A 62 3.56 3.73 -8.54
C TYR A 62 3.78 3.40 -7.04
N PRO A 63 3.80 4.36 -6.09
CA PRO A 63 3.88 4.01 -4.67
C PRO A 63 2.77 3.03 -4.20
N GLN A 64 1.62 3.01 -4.87
CA GLN A 64 0.48 2.13 -4.58
C GLN A 64 0.48 0.82 -5.40
N TRP A 65 1.61 0.39 -5.96
CA TRP A 65 1.69 -0.86 -6.75
C TRP A 65 1.35 -2.13 -5.95
N ASN A 66 1.57 -2.10 -4.62
CA ASN A 66 1.32 -3.22 -3.72
C ASN A 66 0.54 -2.75 -2.46
N PRO A 67 -0.71 -2.28 -2.62
CA PRO A 67 -1.41 -1.51 -1.59
C PRO A 67 -1.92 -2.35 -0.40
N ARG A 68 -1.92 -3.68 -0.54
CA ARG A 68 -2.27 -4.64 0.51
C ARG A 68 -1.06 -5.39 1.06
N SER A 69 0.14 -5.04 0.61
CA SER A 69 1.37 -5.79 0.89
C SER A 69 1.27 -7.29 0.56
N SER A 70 0.39 -7.70 -0.36
CA SER A 70 0.18 -9.13 -0.66
C SER A 70 1.35 -9.76 -1.43
N PHE A 71 2.32 -8.95 -1.88
CA PHE A 71 3.47 -9.43 -2.62
C PHE A 71 4.29 -10.44 -1.80
N LEU A 72 4.44 -11.66 -2.34
CA LEU A 72 5.12 -12.80 -1.69
C LEU A 72 4.37 -13.42 -0.50
N TRP A 73 3.11 -13.03 -0.27
CA TRP A 73 2.29 -13.67 0.75
C TRP A 73 2.02 -15.15 0.40
N SER A 74 2.07 -16.01 1.40
CA SER A 74 1.90 -17.46 1.28
C SER A 74 0.43 -17.92 1.31
N GLY A 75 -0.50 -17.03 1.66
CA GLY A 75 -1.90 -17.37 1.90
C GLY A 75 -2.23 -17.76 3.34
N ILE A 76 -1.22 -17.80 4.23
CA ILE A 76 -1.34 -18.19 5.63
C ILE A 76 -1.22 -16.95 6.52
N ASP A 77 -2.14 -16.79 7.46
CA ASP A 77 -2.15 -15.67 8.42
C ASP A 77 -1.58 -16.11 9.77
N THR A 78 -0.27 -16.34 9.81
CA THR A 78 0.49 -16.61 11.04
C THR A 78 1.71 -15.70 11.15
N PRO A 79 2.21 -15.42 12.37
CA PRO A 79 3.43 -14.61 12.55
C PRO A 79 4.63 -15.15 11.76
N GLU A 80 4.80 -16.47 11.68
CA GLU A 80 5.90 -17.11 10.96
C GLU A 80 5.79 -16.89 9.45
N SER A 81 4.56 -16.92 8.90
CA SER A 81 4.33 -16.63 7.48
C SER A 81 4.63 -15.16 7.17
N LEU A 82 4.28 -14.24 8.08
CA LEU A 82 4.59 -12.82 7.92
C LEU A 82 6.10 -12.55 7.99
N ASP A 83 6.80 -13.19 8.93
CA ASP A 83 8.26 -13.09 9.03
C ASP A 83 8.96 -13.62 7.76
N GLU A 84 8.44 -14.72 7.19
CA GLU A 84 8.97 -15.27 5.94
C GLU A 84 8.70 -14.35 4.75
N GLU A 85 7.50 -13.75 4.66
CA GLU A 85 7.18 -12.75 3.64
C GLU A 85 8.18 -11.58 3.68
N TYR A 86 8.47 -11.05 4.87
CA TYR A 86 9.46 -9.97 5.02
C TYR A 86 10.87 -10.41 4.62
N LYS A 87 11.31 -11.62 4.99
CA LYS A 87 12.60 -12.16 4.56
C LYS A 87 12.69 -12.28 3.04
N LEU A 88 11.65 -12.81 2.40
CA LEU A 88 11.59 -12.96 0.95
C LEU A 88 11.57 -11.61 0.23
N LEU A 89 10.89 -10.61 0.80
CA LEU A 89 10.91 -9.25 0.27
C LEU A 89 12.33 -8.66 0.28
N GLU A 90 13.11 -8.87 1.34
CA GLU A 90 14.50 -8.42 1.40
C GLU A 90 15.39 -9.16 0.38
N VAL A 91 15.22 -10.48 0.22
CA VAL A 91 15.89 -11.24 -0.84
C VAL A 91 15.54 -10.70 -2.23
N PHE A 92 14.26 -10.37 -2.46
CA PHE A 92 13.80 -9.81 -3.72
C PHE A 92 14.42 -8.43 -3.99
N LYS A 93 14.41 -7.52 -3.00
CA LYS A 93 15.06 -6.20 -3.08
C LYS A 93 16.55 -6.32 -3.42
N GLN A 94 17.26 -7.22 -2.75
CA GLN A 94 18.67 -7.47 -3.00
C GLN A 94 18.93 -7.97 -4.43
N ARG A 95 18.14 -8.94 -4.91
CA ARG A 95 18.23 -9.44 -6.30
C ARG A 95 17.89 -8.37 -7.32
N CYS A 96 16.91 -7.50 -7.04
CA CYS A 96 16.60 -6.35 -7.89
C CYS A 96 17.82 -5.43 -8.01
N LYS A 97 18.49 -5.12 -6.90
CA LYS A 97 19.70 -4.30 -6.89
C LYS A 97 20.83 -4.93 -7.70
N GLU A 98 21.10 -6.21 -7.51
CA GLU A 98 22.13 -6.96 -8.25
C GLU A 98 21.88 -6.99 -9.76
N LYS A 99 20.61 -7.00 -10.18
CA LYS A 99 20.20 -6.99 -11.58
C LYS A 99 20.02 -5.57 -12.16
N GLY A 100 20.31 -4.52 -11.39
CA GLY A 100 20.10 -3.13 -11.82
C GLY A 100 18.63 -2.74 -12.02
N CYS A 101 17.70 -3.45 -11.39
CA CYS A 101 16.28 -3.17 -11.43
C CYS A 101 15.96 -1.93 -10.59
N LYS A 102 15.27 -0.96 -11.18
CA LYS A 102 14.90 0.31 -10.53
C LYS A 102 13.54 0.29 -9.83
N LEU A 103 12.91 -0.89 -9.70
CA LEU A 103 11.53 -1.05 -9.22
C LEU A 103 11.26 -0.26 -7.95
N PHE A 104 12.11 -0.41 -6.91
CA PHE A 104 11.88 0.20 -5.60
C PHE A 104 12.18 1.69 -5.54
N GLY A 105 13.19 2.18 -6.27
CA GLY A 105 13.48 3.62 -6.31
C GLY A 105 12.37 4.43 -6.99
N GLU A 106 11.56 3.79 -7.84
CA GLU A 106 10.41 4.44 -8.48
C GLU A 106 9.10 4.33 -7.66
N THR A 107 9.13 3.64 -6.52
CA THR A 107 7.98 3.50 -5.61
C THR A 107 7.97 4.52 -4.48
N GLU A 108 8.99 5.38 -4.41
CA GLU A 108 9.06 6.49 -3.46
C GLU A 108 8.06 7.59 -3.85
N TYR A 109 7.53 8.27 -2.83
CA TYR A 109 6.73 9.47 -3.06
C TYR A 109 7.63 10.61 -3.54
N THR A 110 7.06 11.50 -4.36
CA THR A 110 7.79 12.65 -4.90
C THR A 110 7.72 13.88 -4.01
N SER A 111 6.83 13.88 -3.01
CA SER A 111 6.72 14.94 -2.02
C SER A 111 6.21 14.43 -0.67
N SER A 112 6.50 15.18 0.39
CA SER A 112 5.95 14.92 1.73
C SER A 112 4.43 15.01 1.75
N LEU A 113 3.84 15.89 0.93
CA LEU A 113 2.39 16.04 0.87
C LEU A 113 1.71 14.77 0.31
N GLN A 114 2.34 14.10 -0.65
CA GLN A 114 1.88 12.79 -1.12
C GLN A 114 1.97 11.72 -0.02
N GLU A 115 3.09 11.69 0.72
CA GLU A 115 3.25 10.78 1.86
C GLU A 115 2.15 10.98 2.91
N ASP A 116 1.87 12.25 3.24
CA ASP A 116 0.89 12.62 4.25
C ASP A 116 -0.53 12.27 3.82
N MET A 117 -0.87 12.55 2.55
CA MET A 117 -2.14 12.10 1.96
C MET A 117 -2.30 10.58 2.09
N GLN A 118 -1.27 9.82 1.70
CA GLN A 118 -1.38 8.36 1.71
C GLN A 118 -1.42 7.79 3.13
N ARG A 119 -0.65 8.36 4.08
CA ARG A 119 -0.73 7.97 5.49
C ARG A 119 -2.13 8.19 6.06
N ALA A 120 -2.75 9.34 5.77
CA ALA A 120 -4.13 9.61 6.19
C ALA A 120 -5.10 8.56 5.62
N VAL A 121 -4.97 8.22 4.34
CA VAL A 121 -5.80 7.20 3.67
C VAL A 121 -5.59 5.81 4.28
N ASP A 122 -4.35 5.40 4.53
CA ASP A 122 -4.01 4.07 5.04
C ASP A 122 -4.54 3.86 6.46
N PHE A 123 -4.36 4.83 7.36
CA PHE A 123 -4.91 4.75 8.72
C PHE A 123 -6.42 4.87 8.74
N LEU A 124 -7.02 5.70 7.87
CA LEU A 124 -8.48 5.75 7.75
C LEU A 124 -9.04 4.41 7.28
N ARG A 125 -8.40 3.77 6.29
CA ARG A 125 -8.72 2.42 5.82
C ARG A 125 -8.65 1.41 6.95
N ALA A 126 -7.57 1.43 7.75
CA ALA A 126 -7.43 0.54 8.91
C ALA A 126 -8.60 0.71 9.89
N ILE A 127 -9.00 1.95 10.18
CA ILE A 127 -10.15 2.21 11.05
C ILE A 127 -11.46 1.66 10.45
N VAL A 128 -11.73 1.86 9.15
CA VAL A 128 -13.02 1.46 8.56
C VAL A 128 -13.08 -0.01 8.15
N GLU A 129 -11.95 -0.69 7.95
CA GLU A 129 -11.92 -2.08 7.52
C GLU A 129 -11.60 -3.07 8.65
N VAL A 130 -10.73 -2.68 9.60
CA VAL A 130 -10.25 -3.56 10.68
C VAL A 130 -11.09 -3.41 11.94
N SER A 131 -11.34 -2.17 12.39
CA SER A 131 -12.07 -1.93 13.65
C SER A 131 -13.49 -2.55 13.65
N PRO A 132 -14.29 -2.50 12.57
CA PRO A 132 -15.62 -3.11 12.58
C PRO A 132 -15.63 -4.63 12.72
N ARG A 133 -14.49 -5.30 12.52
CA ARG A 133 -14.33 -6.74 12.70
C ARG A 133 -13.97 -7.13 14.14
N GLY A 134 -13.91 -6.16 15.06
CA GLY A 134 -13.48 -6.37 16.44
C GLY A 134 -11.97 -6.61 16.62
N GLN A 135 -11.18 -6.41 15.56
CA GLN A 135 -9.73 -6.60 15.58
C GLN A 135 -9.02 -5.30 15.96
N ARG A 136 -7.87 -5.40 16.64
CA ARG A 136 -6.93 -4.30 16.92
C ARG A 136 -7.57 -3.04 17.51
N GLN A 137 -8.55 -3.22 18.40
CA GLN A 137 -9.34 -2.12 18.97
C GLN A 137 -8.48 -1.13 19.76
N GLU A 138 -7.42 -1.61 20.38
CA GLU A 138 -6.42 -0.85 21.12
C GLU A 138 -5.66 0.17 20.25
N LEU A 139 -5.60 -0.04 18.93
CA LEU A 139 -4.87 0.84 18.01
C LEU A 139 -5.75 1.93 17.39
N VAL A 140 -7.07 1.83 17.51
CA VAL A 140 -8.02 2.71 16.80
C VAL A 140 -7.80 4.18 17.14
N GLN A 141 -7.53 4.50 18.40
CA GLN A 141 -7.26 5.87 18.81
C GLN A 141 -5.96 6.39 18.20
N GLY A 142 -4.88 5.61 18.22
CA GLY A 142 -3.62 5.97 17.58
C GLY A 142 -3.75 6.15 16.07
N TRP A 143 -4.53 5.29 15.39
CA TRP A 143 -4.82 5.46 13.97
C TRP A 143 -5.60 6.74 13.68
N LYS A 144 -6.57 7.08 14.54
CA LYS A 144 -7.31 8.33 14.42
C LYS A 144 -6.39 9.54 14.56
N ASP A 145 -5.47 9.50 15.53
CA ASP A 145 -4.51 10.59 15.73
C ASP A 145 -3.60 10.76 14.51
N MET A 146 -3.13 9.65 13.91
CA MET A 146 -2.37 9.68 12.66
C MET A 146 -3.17 10.27 11.49
N VAL A 147 -4.46 9.93 11.35
CA VAL A 147 -5.32 10.57 10.33
C VAL A 147 -5.35 12.08 10.55
N LEU A 148 -5.62 12.51 11.78
CA LEU A 148 -5.76 13.93 12.10
C LEU A 148 -4.46 14.72 11.90
N GLU A 149 -3.31 14.15 12.29
CA GLU A 149 -2.00 14.77 12.11
C GLU A 149 -1.68 15.02 10.63
N ASN A 150 -2.02 14.07 9.76
CA ASN A 150 -1.70 14.16 8.34
C ASN A 150 -2.68 15.07 7.58
N ILE A 151 -3.98 15.07 7.90
CA ILE A 151 -4.95 15.94 7.19
C ILE A 151 -4.78 17.43 7.52
N VAL A 152 -4.24 17.79 8.70
CA VAL A 152 -3.97 19.19 9.08
C VAL A 152 -3.04 19.88 8.08
N LYS A 153 -2.15 19.12 7.44
CA LYS A 153 -1.18 19.63 6.47
C LYS A 153 -1.83 20.16 5.18
N PHE A 154 -3.12 19.87 4.99
CA PHE A 154 -3.96 20.36 3.90
C PHE A 154 -4.89 21.52 4.34
N GLY A 155 -4.76 21.98 5.58
CA GLY A 155 -5.60 23.02 6.17
C GLY A 155 -6.94 22.52 6.72
N ALA A 156 -7.02 21.26 7.16
CA ALA A 156 -8.24 20.56 7.61
C ALA A 156 -8.24 20.04 9.07
#